data_AF-A0A959XW53-F1
#
_entry.id   AF-A0A959XW53-F1
#
_cell.length_a   1.000
_cell.length_b   1.000
_cell.length_c   1.000
_cell.angle_alpha   90.00
_cell.angle_beta   90.00
_cell.angle_gamma   90.00
#
_symmetry.space_group_name_H-M   'P 1'
#
loop_
_entity.id
_entity.type
_entity.pdbx_description
1 polymer ?
#
loop_
_entity_poly.entity_id
_entity_poly.type
_entity_poly.pdbx_seq_one_letter_code
_entity_poly.pdbx_strand_id
1 'polypeptide(L)' 'MTKRYETVFILTPVLSEDQAKEAVSKFKDLLKEGNGKVRHEENWGMRKLAYPIQKKSSGFYHLIEFESEPSL' A
#
# COMPACT_ATOMS: atom_id res chain seq x y z
N MET A 1 -8.70 -17.31 -13.10
CA MET A 1 -9.35 -17.63 -11.80
C MET A 1 -8.84 -16.60 -10.81
N THR A 2 -9.66 -15.60 -10.47
CA THR A 2 -9.26 -14.47 -9.63
C THR A 2 -8.85 -14.96 -8.24
N LYS A 3 -7.64 -14.61 -7.81
CA LYS A 3 -7.11 -14.91 -6.47
C LYS A 3 -7.20 -13.69 -5.58
N ARG A 4 -7.25 -13.92 -4.28
CA ARG A 4 -7.18 -12.86 -3.25
C ARG A 4 -5.72 -12.62 -2.89
N TYR A 5 -5.36 -11.35 -2.82
CA TYR A 5 -4.05 -10.88 -2.42
C TYR A 5 -4.18 -9.81 -1.35
N GLU A 6 -3.21 -9.80 -0.46
CA GLU A 6 -3.02 -8.74 0.51
C GLU A 6 -1.62 -8.16 0.29
N THR A 7 -1.55 -6.84 0.12
CA THR A 7 -0.30 -6.12 0.00
C THR A 7 -0.21 -5.09 1.11
N VAL A 8 0.81 -5.25 1.95
CA VAL A 8 1.23 -4.24 2.93
C VAL A 8 2.46 -3.54 2.40
N PHE A 9 2.42 -2.23 2.30
CA PHE A 9 3.57 -1.43 1.92
C PHE A 9 3.83 -0.32 2.93
N ILE A 10 5.12 0.03 3.04
CA ILE A 10 5.61 1.03 3.97
C ILE A 10 6.18 2.17 3.15
N LEU A 11 5.56 3.34 3.24
CA LEU A 11 6.06 4.55 2.61
C LEU A 11 7.05 5.25 3.53
N THR A 12 8.04 5.90 2.92
CA THR A 12 9.05 6.67 3.64
C THR A 12 8.41 7.78 4.47
N PRO A 13 8.87 8.01 5.72
CA PRO A 13 8.30 9.03 6.60
C PRO A 13 8.64 10.47 6.17
N VAL A 14 9.37 10.64 5.08
CA VAL A 14 9.72 11.94 4.49
C VAL A 14 8.55 12.53 3.71
N LEU A 15 7.61 11.69 3.28
CA LEU A 15 6.40 12.13 2.58
C LEU A 15 5.42 12.79 3.55
N SER A 16 4.69 13.79 3.08
CA SER A 16 3.51 14.28 3.78
C SER A 16 2.36 13.27 3.70
N GLU A 17 1.36 13.42 4.56
CA GLU A 17 0.18 12.55 4.55
C GLU A 17 -0.57 12.62 3.20
N ASP A 18 -0.60 13.81 2.57
CA ASP A 18 -1.23 14.00 1.25
C ASP A 18 -0.46 13.26 0.15
N GLN A 19 0.88 13.31 0.19
CA GLN A 19 1.72 12.55 -0.75
C GLN A 19 1.57 11.04 -0.55
N ALA A 20 1.40 10.59 0.70
CA ALA A 20 1.11 9.19 0.99
C ALA A 20 -0.23 8.75 0.39
N LYS A 21 -1.29 9.56 0.56
CA LYS A 21 -2.61 9.31 -0.05
C LYS A 21 -2.56 9.29 -1.58
N GLU A 22 -1.77 10.19 -2.19
CA GLU A 22 -1.57 10.19 -3.64
C GLU A 22 -0.89 8.90 -4.12
N ALA A 23 0.15 8.44 -3.42
CA ALA A 23 0.82 7.18 -3.75
C ALA A 23 -0.13 5.97 -3.63
N VAL A 24 -0.97 5.93 -2.60
CA VAL A 24 -2.02 4.91 -2.44
C VAL A 24 -3.01 4.97 -3.60
N SER A 25 -3.43 6.18 -4.03
CA SER A 25 -4.33 6.33 -5.18
C SER A 25 -3.71 5.78 -6.46
N LYS A 26 -2.44 6.12 -6.74
CA LYS A 26 -1.71 5.59 -7.91
C LYS A 26 -1.64 4.06 -7.90
N PHE A 27 -1.40 3.46 -6.73
CA PHE A 27 -1.41 2.01 -6.60
C PHE A 27 -2.80 1.42 -6.88
N LYS A 28 -3.87 2.05 -6.40
CA LYS A 28 -5.25 1.63 -6.69
C LYS A 28 -5.58 1.74 -8.18
N ASP A 29 -5.10 2.76 -8.85
CA ASP A 29 -5.38 2.94 -10.28
C ASP A 29 -4.64 1.89 -11.11
N LEU A 30 -3.39 1.55 -10.76
CA LEU A 30 -2.67 0.38 -11.31
C LEU A 30 -3.44 -0.93 -11.11
N LEU A 31 -4.01 -1.16 -9.93
CA LEU A 31 -4.83 -2.35 -9.68
C LEU A 31 -6.08 -2.37 -10.58
N LYS A 32 -6.74 -1.23 -10.79
CA LYS A 32 -7.91 -1.13 -11.66
C LYS A 32 -7.55 -1.36 -13.13
N GLU A 33 -6.41 -0.84 -13.60
CA GLU A 33 -5.90 -1.07 -14.96
C GLU A 33 -5.65 -2.55 -15.23
N GLY A 34 -5.23 -3.30 -14.22
CA GLY A 34 -5.08 -4.76 -14.27
C GLY A 34 -6.38 -5.56 -14.14
N ASN A 35 -7.55 -4.93 -14.19
CA ASN A 35 -8.85 -5.54 -13.87
C ASN A 35 -8.93 -6.13 -12.45
N GLY A 36 -8.09 -5.65 -11.53
CA GLY A 36 -8.12 -5.98 -10.12
C GLY A 36 -9.24 -5.25 -9.38
N LYS A 37 -9.88 -5.93 -8.42
CA LYS A 37 -10.93 -5.36 -7.56
C LYS A 37 -10.41 -5.16 -6.16
N VAL A 38 -10.35 -3.91 -5.70
CA VAL A 38 -10.05 -3.61 -4.29
C VAL A 38 -11.24 -4.03 -3.42
N ARG A 39 -10.97 -4.88 -2.43
CA ARG A 39 -11.96 -5.37 -1.46
C ARG A 39 -11.92 -4.55 -0.18
N HIS A 40 -10.71 -4.27 0.29
CA HIS A 40 -10.49 -3.58 1.55
C HIS A 40 -9.23 -2.73 1.46
N GLU A 41 -9.25 -1.58 2.12
CA GLU A 41 -8.06 -0.77 2.35
C GLU A 41 -8.04 -0.31 3.79
N GLU A 42 -6.85 -0.33 4.38
CA GLU A 42 -6.64 0.15 5.74
C GLU A 42 -5.43 1.08 5.78
N ASN A 43 -5.62 2.25 6.40
CA ASN A 43 -4.57 3.21 6.66
C ASN A 43 -4.16 3.12 8.13
N TRP A 44 -2.99 2.56 8.38
CA TRP A 44 -2.42 2.46 9.73
C TRP A 44 -1.62 3.70 10.14
N GLY A 45 -1.44 4.65 9.22
CA GLY A 45 -0.73 5.89 9.44
C GLY A 45 0.76 5.68 9.74
N MET A 46 1.36 6.68 10.38
CA MET A 46 2.77 6.63 10.74
C MET A 46 2.97 5.70 11.95
N ARG A 47 3.79 4.67 11.78
CA ARG A 47 4.21 3.76 12.85
C ARG A 47 5.72 3.74 13.00
N LYS A 48 6.19 3.49 14.22
CA LYS A 48 7.61 3.32 14.53
C LYS A 48 8.03 1.88 14.22
N LEU A 49 9.11 1.73 13.48
CA LEU A 49 9.68 0.44 13.12
C LEU A 49 10.45 -0.15 14.32
N ALA A 50 10.48 -1.47 14.45
CA ALA A 50 11.28 -2.14 15.48
C ALA A 50 12.78 -1.91 15.29
N TYR A 51 13.22 -1.75 14.04
CA TYR A 51 14.58 -1.41 13.66
C TYR A 51 14.59 -0.47 12.43
N PRO A 52 15.63 0.35 12.26
CA PRO A 52 15.68 1.27 11.13
C PRO A 52 15.81 0.54 9.79
N ILE A 53 14.93 0.84 8.84
CA ILE A 53 15.04 0.39 7.45
C ILE A 53 15.56 1.56 6.63
N GLN A 54 16.67 1.39 5.90
CA GLN A 54 17.33 2.48 5.15
C GLN A 54 17.55 3.76 5.99
N LYS A 55 17.98 3.60 7.26
CA LYS A 55 18.18 4.70 8.23
C LYS A 55 16.91 5.47 8.61
N LYS A 56 15.71 4.94 8.32
CA LYS A 56 14.42 5.48 8.75
C LYS A 56 13.85 4.62 9.88
N SER A 57 13.46 5.25 10.98
CA SER A 57 12.93 4.57 12.18
C SER A 57 11.39 4.57 12.25
N SER A 58 10.73 5.20 11.28
CA SER A 58 9.29 5.27 11.13
C SER A 58 8.91 5.12 9.66
N GLY A 59 7.65 4.79 9.39
CA GLY A 59 7.10 4.74 8.05
C GLY A 59 5.58 4.78 8.09
N PHE A 60 4.96 5.17 6.98
CA PHE A 60 3.50 5.12 6.82
C PHE A 60 3.10 3.74 6.33
N TYR A 61 2.22 3.10 7.08
CA TYR A 61 1.73 1.77 6.76
C TYR A 61 0.38 1.83 6.06
N HIS A 62 0.29 1.14 4.94
CA HIS A 62 -0.96 0.92 4.22
C HIS A 62 -1.13 -0.54 3.87
N LEU A 63 -2.34 -1.03 4.10
CA LEU A 63 -2.78 -2.38 3.73
C LEU A 63 -3.84 -2.26 2.66
N ILE A 64 -3.71 -3.05 1.60
CA ILE A 64 -4.71 -3.16 0.54
C ILE A 64 -4.97 -4.64 0.28
N GLU A 65 -6.22 -5.03 0.43
CA GLU A 65 -6.74 -6.33 0.02
C GLU A 65 -7.44 -6.20 -1.33
N PHE A 66 -7.04 -7.02 -2.30
CA PHE A 66 -7.61 -6.99 -3.64
C PHE A 66 -7.73 -8.38 -4.26
N GLU A 67 -8.65 -8.52 -5.19
CA GLU A 67 -8.83 -9.70 -6.03
C GLU A 67 -8.29 -9.41 -7.43
N SER A 68 -7.36 -10.24 -7.93
CA SER A 68 -6.80 -10.08 -9.27
C SER A 68 -6.46 -11.43 -9.91
N GLU A 69 -6.30 -11.44 -11.23
CA GLU A 69 -5.67 -12.56 -11.92
C GLU A 69 -4.15 -12.59 -11.62
N PRO A 70 -3.54 -13.77 -11.49
CA PRO A 70 -2.11 -13.92 -11.13
C PRO A 70 -1.12 -13.42 -12.19
N SER A 71 -1.59 -13.04 -13.38
CA SER A 71 -0.76 -12.58 -14.50
C SER A 71 -0.59 -11.06 -14.55
N LEU A 72 -0.99 -10.34 -13.50
CA LEU A 72 -0.67 -8.93 -13.34
C LEU A 72 0.84 -8.72 -13.22
#